data_AF-X1JM84-F1
#
_entry.id   AF-X1JM84-F1
#
_cell.length_a   1.000
_cell.length_b   1.000
_cell.length_c   1.000
_cell.angle_alpha   90.00
_cell.angle_beta   90.00
_cell.angle_gamma   90.00
#
_symmetry.space_group_name_H-M   'P 1'
#
loop_
_entity.id
_entity.type
_entity.pdbx_description
1 polymer ?
#
loop_
_entity_poly.entity_id
_entity_poly.type
_entity_poly.pdbx_seq_one_letter_code
_entity_poly.pdbx_strand_id
1 'polypeptide(L)'
;GISVISIVSCVFYPIEIFPEELHFFIKLNPLYYYFDLMRLTWWAGINYGEAISYITIYHILIVVIFTIITPVTASFLFIKIYNKYGTSGY
;
A
#
# COMPACT_ATOMS: atom_id res chain seq x y z
N GLY A 1 9.46 18.16 7.67
CA GLY A 1 10.24 17.62 6.54
C GLY A 1 9.45 16.52 5.89
N ILE A 2 9.51 16.40 4.56
CA ILE A 2 8.87 15.30 3.82
C ILE A 2 9.57 13.99 4.23
N SER A 3 8.80 12.98 4.64
CA SER A 3 9.36 11.69 5.06
C SER A 3 9.71 10.82 3.84
N VAL A 4 10.69 9.93 3.98
CA VAL A 4 11.03 8.95 2.92
C VAL A 4 9.81 8.12 2.52
N ILE A 5 8.95 7.80 3.48
CA ILE A 5 7.69 7.08 3.25
C ILE A 5 6.78 7.88 2.31
N SER A 6 6.59 9.18 2.58
CA SER A 6 5.77 10.03 1.70
C SER A 6 6.34 10.18 0.29
N ILE A 7 7.67 10.05 0.15
CA ILE A 7 8.33 10.07 -1.15
C ILE A 7 8.05 8.78 -1.93
N VAL A 8 8.25 7.63 -1.30
CA VAL A 8 8.06 6.31 -1.92
C VAL A 8 6.59 5.98 -2.12
N SER A 9 5.68 6.61 -1.37
CA SER A 9 4.23 6.50 -1.56
C SER A 9 3.67 7.45 -2.63
N CYS A 10 4.51 8.27 -3.28
CA CYS A 10 4.09 9.23 -4.30
C CYS A 10 2.93 10.14 -3.85
N VAL A 11 2.97 10.64 -2.62
CA VAL A 11 1.85 11.45 -2.07
C VAL A 11 1.64 12.73 -2.88
N PHE A 12 2.72 13.44 -3.16
CA PHE A 12 2.66 14.79 -3.74
C PHE A 12 2.89 14.82 -5.26
N TYR A 13 3.32 13.72 -5.86
CA TYR A 13 3.73 13.71 -7.26
C TYR A 13 3.38 12.41 -8.01
N PRO A 14 3.25 12.49 -9.34
CA PRO A 14 3.19 11.35 -10.26
C PRO A 14 4.38 10.40 -10.14
N ILE A 15 4.15 9.11 -10.39
CA ILE A 15 5.23 8.10 -10.44
C ILE A 15 6.17 8.34 -11.63
N GLU A 16 5.66 9.00 -12.67
CA GLU A 16 6.34 9.36 -13.91
C GLU A 16 7.54 10.30 -13.68
N ILE A 17 7.65 10.94 -12.52
CA ILE A 17 8.81 11.76 -12.17
C ILE A 17 10.04 10.89 -11.86
N PHE A 18 9.83 9.64 -11.45
CA PHE A 18 10.93 8.74 -11.16
C PHE A 18 11.45 8.03 -12.41
N PRO A 19 12.73 7.64 -12.40
CA PRO A 19 13.27 6.74 -13.41
C PRO A 19 12.52 5.39 -13.39
N GLU A 20 12.34 4.79 -14.57
CA GLU A 20 11.49 3.61 -14.77
C GLU A 20 11.91 2.41 -13.92
N GLU A 21 13.19 2.28 -13.62
CA GLU A 21 13.75 1.23 -12.77
C GLU A 21 13.20 1.29 -11.33
N LEU A 22 12.85 2.49 -10.86
CA LEU A 22 12.29 2.69 -9.52
C LEU A 22 10.78 2.48 -9.45
N HIS A 23 10.08 2.45 -10.59
CA HIS A 23 8.62 2.30 -10.62
C HIS A 23 8.19 0.97 -10.01
N PHE A 24 8.98 -0.09 -10.22
CA PHE A 24 8.71 -1.40 -9.63
C PHE A 24 8.70 -1.34 -8.09
N PHE A 25 9.72 -0.72 -7.50
CA PHE A 25 9.84 -0.61 -6.04
C PHE A 25 8.74 0.27 -5.43
N ILE A 26 8.37 1.34 -6.12
CA ILE A 26 7.26 2.22 -5.70
C ILE A 26 5.94 1.46 -5.75
N LYS A 27 5.69 0.70 -6.83
CA LYS A 27 4.48 -0.12 -6.98
C LYS A 27 4.40 -1.28 -5.97
N LEU A 28 5.48 -1.68 -5.32
CA LEU A 28 5.40 -2.64 -4.20
C LEU A 28 4.80 -2.03 -2.93
N ASN A 29 4.81 -0.70 -2.80
CA ASN A 29 4.27 -0.01 -1.64
C ASN A 29 2.73 0.02 -1.72
N PRO A 30 1.99 -0.59 -0.78
CA PRO A 30 0.53 -0.57 -0.82
C PRO A 30 -0.04 0.85 -0.69
N LEU A 31 0.67 1.76 0.00
CA LEU A 31 0.23 3.14 0.16
C LEU A 31 0.25 3.91 -1.16
N TYR A 32 1.14 3.53 -2.10
CA TYR A 32 1.15 4.13 -3.44
C TYR A 32 -0.24 4.01 -4.10
N TYR A 33 -0.84 2.83 -4.08
CA TYR A 33 -2.15 2.59 -4.70
C TYR A 33 -3.28 3.40 -4.07
N TYR A 34 -3.19 3.68 -2.77
CA TYR A 34 -4.16 4.53 -2.10
C TYR A 34 -4.07 5.99 -2.61
N PHE A 35 -2.85 6.54 -2.65
CA PHE A 35 -2.65 7.91 -3.12
C PHE A 35 -2.88 8.05 -4.63
N ASP A 36 -2.57 7.01 -5.41
CA ASP A 36 -2.85 6.97 -6.84
C ASP A 36 -4.36 7.00 -7.11
N LEU A 37 -5.15 6.21 -6.36
CA LEU A 37 -6.60 6.26 -6.44
C LEU A 37 -7.15 7.64 -6.03
N MET A 38 -6.64 8.23 -4.94
CA MET A 38 -7.01 9.60 -4.56
C MET A 38 -6.74 10.59 -5.69
N ARG A 39 -5.58 10.49 -6.36
CA ARG A 39 -5.24 11.35 -7.48
C ARG A 39 -6.17 11.13 -8.67
N LEU A 40 -6.43 9.88 -9.04
CA LEU A 40 -7.34 9.54 -10.13
C LEU A 40 -8.75 10.07 -9.87
N THR A 41 -9.27 9.92 -8.64
CA THR A 41 -10.60 10.47 -8.27
C THR A 41 -10.63 11.99 -8.29
N TRP A 42 -9.54 12.66 -7.90
CA TRP A 42 -9.42 14.11 -7.99
C TRP A 42 -9.39 14.57 -9.46
N TRP A 43 -8.60 13.91 -10.30
CA TRP A 43 -8.44 14.25 -11.71
C TRP A 43 -9.68 13.96 -12.55
N ALA A 44 -10.37 12.85 -12.28
CA ALA A 44 -11.60 12.46 -12.98
C ALA A 44 -12.83 13.31 -12.55
N GLY A 45 -12.68 14.25 -11.61
CA GLY A 45 -13.72 15.20 -11.24
C GLY A 45 -15.01 14.53 -10.75
N ILE A 46 -14.99 13.93 -9.56
CA ILE A 46 -16.15 13.28 -8.89
C ILE A 46 -16.79 12.12 -9.70
N ASN A 47 -16.41 11.88 -10.96
CA ASN A 47 -16.88 10.75 -11.74
C ASN A 47 -16.19 9.46 -11.29
N TYR A 48 -16.74 8.86 -10.23
CA TYR A 48 -16.24 7.62 -9.65
C TYR A 48 -16.24 6.45 -10.65
N GLY A 49 -17.12 6.46 -11.66
CA GLY A 49 -17.17 5.40 -12.67
C GLY A 49 -15.92 5.36 -13.55
N GLU A 50 -15.45 6.54 -13.99
CA GLU A 50 -14.18 6.65 -14.72
C GLU A 50 -12.99 6.32 -13.82
N ALA A 51 -12.97 6.80 -12.58
CA ALA A 51 -11.90 6.49 -11.63
C ALA A 51 -11.76 4.97 -11.37
N ILE A 52 -12.89 4.24 -11.26
CA ILE A 52 -12.88 2.78 -11.09
C ILE A 52 -12.33 2.07 -12.33
N SER A 53 -12.54 2.60 -13.53
CA SER A 53 -12.00 1.99 -14.76
C SER A 53 -10.47 1.98 -14.81
N TYR A 54 -9.80 2.88 -14.09
CA TYR A 54 -8.34 2.92 -13.97
C TYR A 54 -7.79 1.96 -12.91
N ILE A 55 -8.65 1.36 -12.08
CA ILE A 55 -8.25 0.38 -11.07
C ILE A 55 -7.91 -0.94 -11.77
N THR A 56 -6.62 -1.27 -11.81
CA THR A 56 -6.16 -2.55 -12.35
C THR A 56 -6.25 -3.68 -11.32
N ILE A 57 -6.27 -4.93 -11.78
CA ILE A 57 -6.27 -6.11 -10.88
C ILE A 57 -5.12 -6.08 -9.86
N TYR A 58 -3.99 -5.48 -10.21
CA TYR A 58 -2.84 -5.32 -9.31
C TYR A 58 -3.12 -4.42 -8.12
N HIS A 59 -3.92 -3.36 -8.28
CA HIS A 59 -4.35 -2.51 -7.16
C HIS A 59 -5.12 -3.35 -6.13
N ILE A 60 -6.06 -4.16 -6.61
CA ILE A 60 -6.91 -4.99 -5.75
C ILE A 60 -6.06 -6.04 -5.03
N LEU A 61 -5.19 -6.75 -5.74
CA LEU A 61 -4.35 -7.79 -5.16
C LEU A 61 -3.43 -7.24 -4.07
N ILE A 62 -2.74 -6.13 -4.33
CA ILE A 62 -1.78 -5.57 -3.38
C ILE A 62 -2.50 -5.02 -2.14
N VAL A 63 -3.63 -4.35 -2.31
CA VAL A 63 -4.45 -3.90 -1.18
C VAL A 63 -4.93 -5.10 -0.34
N VAL A 64 -5.45 -6.16 -0.95
CA VAL A 64 -5.91 -7.37 -0.24
C VAL A 64 -4.76 -8.04 0.53
N ILE A 65 -3.59 -8.19 -0.11
CA ILE A 65 -2.41 -8.78 0.54
C ILE A 65 -2.05 -7.98 1.80
N PHE A 66 -1.94 -6.66 1.69
CA PHE A 66 -1.49 -5.83 2.81
C PHE A 66 -2.55 -5.59 3.88
N THR A 67 -3.84 -5.58 3.54
CA THR A 67 -4.92 -5.31 4.49
C THR A 67 -5.45 -6.56 5.18
N ILE A 68 -5.38 -7.72 4.53
CA ILE A 68 -5.93 -8.97 5.06
C ILE A 68 -4.82 -9.97 5.38
N ILE A 69 -3.97 -10.27 4.40
CA ILE A 69 -2.98 -11.36 4.56
C ILE A 69 -1.88 -10.94 5.55
N THR A 70 -1.37 -9.71 5.45
CA THR A 70 -0.31 -9.23 6.35
C THR A 70 -0.75 -9.21 7.82
N PRO A 71 -1.93 -8.68 8.21
CA PRO A 71 -2.35 -8.70 9.62
C PRO A 71 -2.63 -10.12 10.14
N VAL A 72 -3.22 -10.99 9.30
CA VAL A 72 -3.48 -12.39 9.69
C VAL A 72 -2.17 -13.14 9.92
N THR A 73 -1.21 -13.02 9.01
CA THR A 73 0.11 -13.66 9.16
C THR A 73 0.89 -13.07 10.33
N ALA A 74 0.85 -11.75 10.52
CA ALA A 74 1.50 -11.09 11.66
C ALA A 74 0.92 -11.55 13.00
N SER A 75 -0.41 -11.66 13.13
CA SER A 75 -1.04 -12.13 14.36
C SER A 75 -0.69 -13.59 14.66
N PHE A 76 -0.65 -14.46 13.64
CA PHE A 76 -0.22 -15.84 13.80
C PHE A 76 1.25 -15.95 14.25
N LEU A 77 2.15 -15.19 13.61
CA LEU A 77 3.57 -15.13 13.99
C LEU A 77 3.73 -14.58 15.40
N PHE A 78 2.98 -13.54 15.76
CA PHE A 78 2.99 -12.96 17.10
C PHE A 78 2.60 -14.00 18.15
N ILE A 79 1.50 -14.74 17.96
CA ILE A 79 1.08 -15.82 18.87
C ILE A 79 2.17 -16.89 19.00
N LYS A 80 2.79 -17.29 17.88
CA LYS A 80 3.85 -18.31 17.89
C LYS A 80 5.10 -17.84 18.64
N ILE A 81 5.51 -16.60 18.45
CA ILE A 81 6.65 -16.00 19.13
C ILE A 81 6.32 -15.82 20.63
N TYR A 82 5.13 -15.32 20.93
CA TYR A 82 4.65 -15.11 22.28
C TYR A 82 4.58 -16.42 23.08
N ASN A 83 4.07 -17.51 22.49
CA ASN A 83 4.03 -18.81 23.18
C ASN A 83 5.43 -19.41 23.41
N LYS A 84 6.43 -19.04 22.60
CA LYS A 84 7.80 -19.58 22.71
C LYS A 84 8.71 -18.76 23.62
N TYR A 85 8.57 -17.44 23.60
CA TYR A 85 9.48 -16.50 24.28
C TYR A 85 8.76 -15.53 25.22
N GLY A 86 7.43 -15.47 25.17
CA GLY A 86 6.65 -14.82 26.19
C GLY A 86 6.93 -15.56 27.48
N THR A 87 7.64 -14.91 28.39
CA THR A 87 7.82 -15.39 29.75
C THR A 87 6.42 -15.65 30.28
N SER A 88 6.08 -16.92 30.48
CA SER A 88 4.95 -17.32 31.30
C SER A 88 5.26 -16.89 32.74
N GLY A 89 5.07 -15.61 33.01
CA GLY A 89 4.95 -15.05 34.35
C GLY A 89 3.50 -14.64 34.49
N TYR A 90 2.61 -15.59 34.74
CA TYR A 90 2.19 -16.05 36.06
C TYR A 90 1.58 -17.46 35.94
#